data_AF-A0A7X6AX10-F1
#
_entry.id   AF-A0A7X6AX10-F1
#
_cell.length_a   1.000
_cell.length_b   1.000
_cell.length_c   1.000
_cell.angle_alpha   90.00
_cell.angle_beta   90.00
_cell.angle_gamma   90.00
#
_symmetry.space_group_name_H-M   'P 1'
#
loop_
_entity.id
_entity.type
_entity.pdbx_description
1 polymer ?
#
loop_
_entity_poly.entity_id
_entity_poly.type
_entity_poly.pdbx_seq_one_letter_code
_entity_poly.pdbx_strand_id
1 'polypeptide(L)'
;MSTGQAAKATDALEKSVDHAPQRDQAVRCGALALAYQQAGDLDGALDATNRALDLIDNAGIHTQRGVERLREVNKALAPYRSEAKVTEVRARITALAAV
;
A
#
# COMPACT_ATOMS: atom_id res chain seq x y z
N MET A 1 4.14 0.83 -24.72
CA MET A 1 3.58 2.16 -24.39
C MET A 1 2.80 2.16 -23.06
N SER A 2 3.26 1.49 -21.99
CA SER A 2 2.50 1.37 -20.72
C SER A 2 2.95 2.31 -19.60
N THR A 3 4.17 2.86 -19.68
CA THR A 3 4.78 3.68 -18.62
C THR A 3 4.04 5.00 -18.38
N GLY A 4 3.53 5.64 -19.43
CA GLY A 4 2.82 6.92 -19.30
C GLY A 4 1.44 6.83 -18.66
N GLN A 5 0.75 5.68 -18.76
CA GLN A 5 -0.54 5.47 -18.10
C GLN A 5 -0.37 5.10 -16.62
N ALA A 6 0.65 4.30 -16.29
CA ALA A 6 0.97 3.95 -14.91
C ALA A 6 1.39 5.18 -14.08
N ALA A 7 2.19 6.08 -14.65
CA ALA A 7 2.57 7.34 -14.00
C ALA A 7 1.38 8.27 -13.74
N LYS A 8 0.45 8.36 -14.69
CA LYS A 8 -0.78 9.16 -14.49
C LYS A 8 -1.72 8.54 -13.45
N ALA A 9 -1.79 7.21 -13.40
CA ALA A 9 -2.61 6.51 -12.42
C ALA A 9 -2.08 6.68 -10.99
N THR A 10 -0.76 6.63 -10.81
CA THR A 10 -0.11 6.85 -9.52
C THR A 10 -0.26 8.30 -9.05
N ASP A 11 0.01 9.31 -9.90
CA ASP A 11 -0.20 10.73 -9.57
C ASP A 11 -1.67 11.05 -9.20
N ALA A 12 -2.63 10.49 -9.95
CA ALA A 12 -4.04 10.65 -9.63
C ALA A 12 -4.41 10.00 -8.29
N LEU A 13 -3.82 8.83 -7.97
CA LEU A 13 -4.05 8.14 -6.71
C LEU A 13 -3.43 8.87 -5.52
N GLU A 14 -2.22 9.42 -5.67
CA GLU A 14 -1.55 10.26 -4.65
C GLU A 14 -2.42 11.45 -4.26
N LYS A 15 -2.88 12.24 -5.23
CA LYS A 15 -3.81 13.36 -4.97
C LYS A 15 -5.09 12.87 -4.28
N SER A 16 -5.58 11.70 -4.68
CA SER A 16 -6.78 11.11 -4.09
C SER A 16 -6.58 10.72 -2.61
N VAL A 17 -5.39 10.27 -2.22
CA VAL A 17 -5.04 9.98 -0.82
C VAL A 17 -5.10 11.27 -0.01
N ASP A 18 -4.49 12.34 -0.50
CA ASP A 18 -4.39 13.61 0.21
C ASP A 18 -5.75 14.29 0.43
N HIS A 19 -6.70 14.11 -0.51
CA HIS A 19 -8.05 14.65 -0.41
C HIS A 19 -9.06 13.71 0.28
N ALA A 20 -8.67 12.48 0.63
CA ALA A 20 -9.56 11.55 1.29
C ALA A 20 -9.71 11.84 2.78
N PRO A 21 -10.89 11.60 3.37
CA PRO A 21 -11.00 11.58 4.83
C PRO A 21 -10.08 10.49 5.38
N GLN A 22 -9.46 10.75 6.55
CA GLN A 22 -8.47 9.86 7.18
C GLN A 22 -8.89 8.38 7.16
N ARG A 23 -10.18 8.09 7.42
CA ARG A 23 -10.73 6.72 7.43
C ARG A 23 -10.53 5.95 6.12
N ASP A 24 -10.52 6.65 4.98
CA ASP A 24 -10.45 6.09 3.64
C ASP A 24 -9.01 6.16 3.07
N GLN A 25 -8.10 6.87 3.75
CA GLN A 25 -6.71 7.03 3.31
C GLN A 25 -5.97 5.70 3.30
N ALA A 26 -6.16 4.83 4.31
CA ALA A 26 -5.50 3.53 4.35
C ALA A 26 -5.83 2.66 3.13
N VAL A 27 -7.10 2.64 2.71
CA VAL A 27 -7.56 1.90 1.52
C VAL A 27 -6.91 2.47 0.25
N ARG A 28 -6.83 3.80 0.13
CA ARG A 28 -6.24 4.48 -1.03
C ARG A 28 -4.73 4.32 -1.09
N CYS A 29 -4.03 4.39 0.04
CA CYS A 29 -2.60 4.08 0.14
C CYS A 29 -2.31 2.64 -0.31
N GLY A 30 -3.13 1.67 0.09
CA GLY A 30 -2.97 0.30 -0.41
C GLY A 30 -3.26 0.15 -1.92
N ALA A 31 -4.19 0.93 -2.47
CA ALA A 31 -4.41 0.98 -3.92
C ALA A 31 -3.22 1.60 -4.67
N LEU A 32 -2.64 2.66 -4.11
CA LEU A 32 -1.42 3.30 -4.62
C LEU A 32 -0.23 2.34 -4.60
N ALA A 33 -0.05 1.58 -3.52
CA ALA A 33 1.00 0.57 -3.43
C ALA A 33 0.91 -0.49 -4.54
N LEU A 34 -0.30 -0.98 -4.84
CA LEU A 34 -0.52 -1.90 -5.95
C LEU A 34 -0.20 -1.26 -7.31
N ALA A 35 -0.53 0.02 -7.50
CA ALA A 35 -0.25 0.74 -8.73
C ALA A 35 1.26 0.91 -8.95
N TYR A 36 2.02 1.28 -7.92
CA TYR A 36 3.48 1.34 -7.99
C TYR A 36 4.10 -0.02 -8.28
N GLN A 37 3.64 -1.08 -7.61
CA GLN A 37 4.13 -2.44 -7.87
C GLN A 37 3.89 -2.87 -9.32
N GLN A 38 2.70 -2.60 -9.87
CA GLN A 38 2.38 -2.87 -11.28
C GLN A 38 3.22 -2.04 -12.26
N ALA A 39 3.62 -0.83 -11.85
CA ALA A 39 4.53 0.02 -12.61
C ALA A 39 6.00 -0.45 -12.54
N GLY A 40 6.31 -1.44 -11.69
CA GLY A 40 7.67 -1.90 -11.42
C GLY A 40 8.43 -1.00 -10.43
N ASP A 41 7.75 -0.05 -9.80
CA ASP A 41 8.32 0.83 -8.78
C ASP A 41 8.15 0.21 -7.39
N LEU A 42 9.14 -0.58 -6.98
CA LEU A 42 9.08 -1.28 -5.69
C LEU A 42 9.24 -0.31 -4.50
N ASP A 43 10.10 0.70 -4.61
CA ASP A 43 10.30 1.66 -3.52
C ASP A 43 9.02 2.48 -3.29
N GLY A 44 8.36 2.94 -4.36
CA GLY A 44 7.05 3.61 -4.27
C GLY A 44 5.97 2.70 -3.67
N ALA A 45 5.96 1.42 -4.03
CA ALA A 45 5.03 0.45 -3.46
C ALA A 45 5.23 0.28 -1.95
N LEU A 46 6.47 0.20 -1.50
CA LEU A 46 6.80 0.07 -0.07
C LEU A 46 6.47 1.34 0.72
N ASP A 47 6.74 2.53 0.18
CA ASP A 47 6.38 3.80 0.82
C ASP A 47 4.87 3.91 1.04
N ALA A 48 4.08 3.71 -0.02
CA ALA A 48 2.63 3.73 0.07
C ALA A 48 2.07 2.66 1.03
N THR A 49 2.72 1.49 1.10
CA THR A 49 2.34 0.43 2.05
C THR A 49 2.61 0.84 3.50
N ASN A 50 3.77 1.43 3.77
CA ASN A 50 4.09 1.93 5.12
C ASN A 50 3.13 3.04 5.54
N ARG A 51 2.79 3.97 4.64
CA ARG A 51 1.75 4.98 4.91
C ARG A 51 0.40 4.34 5.29
N ALA A 52 -0.02 3.28 4.59
CA ALA A 52 -1.24 2.56 4.94
C ALA A 52 -1.16 1.88 6.32
N LEU A 53 -0.03 1.25 6.64
CA LEU A 53 0.21 0.62 7.95
C LEU A 53 0.17 1.65 9.07
N ASP A 54 0.86 2.78 8.92
CA ASP A 54 0.93 3.83 9.95
C ASP A 54 -0.45 4.46 10.21
N LEU A 55 -1.30 4.59 9.18
CA LEU A 55 -2.69 5.05 9.35
C LEU A 55 -3.55 4.04 10.14
N ILE A 56 -3.32 2.74 9.95
CA ILE A 56 -4.11 1.71 10.64
C ILE A 56 -3.63 1.52 12.08
N ASP A 57 -2.31 1.43 12.28
CA ASP A 57 -1.66 1.26 13.59
C ASP A 57 -1.83 2.51 14.47
N ASN A 58 -1.45 3.69 13.97
CA ASN A 58 -1.34 4.87 14.82
C ASN A 58 -2.63 5.69 14.90
N ALA A 59 -3.41 5.75 13.82
CA ALA A 59 -4.66 6.52 13.83
C ALA A 59 -5.87 5.70 14.29
N GLY A 60 -5.68 4.42 14.64
CA GLY A 60 -6.76 3.54 15.10
C GLY A 60 -7.80 3.23 14.01
N ILE A 61 -7.45 3.44 12.75
CA ILE A 61 -8.33 3.28 11.60
C ILE A 61 -8.30 1.81 11.15
N HIS A 62 -8.72 0.93 12.04
CA HIS A 62 -8.88 -0.49 11.78
C HIS A 62 -10.14 -0.73 10.94
N THR A 63 -10.09 -0.31 9.67
CA THR A 63 -11.15 -0.64 8.73
C THR A 63 -10.87 -2.01 8.13
N GLN A 64 -11.88 -2.89 8.12
CA GLN A 64 -11.79 -4.19 7.47
C GLN A 64 -11.27 -4.07 6.03
N ARG A 65 -11.72 -3.03 5.30
CA ARG A 65 -11.30 -2.73 3.93
C ARG A 65 -9.83 -2.34 3.83
N GLY A 66 -9.28 -1.59 4.79
CA GLY A 66 -7.86 -1.23 4.83
C GLY A 66 -6.98 -2.46 5.04
N VAL A 67 -7.36 -3.32 5.99
CA VAL A 67 -6.65 -4.58 6.26
C VAL A 67 -6.73 -5.53 5.06
N GLU A 68 -7.90 -5.69 4.45
CA GLU A 68 -8.08 -6.50 3.25
C GLU A 68 -7.19 -6.00 2.10
N ARG A 69 -7.13 -4.68 1.90
CA ARG A 69 -6.24 -4.09 0.89
C ARG A 69 -4.77 -4.37 1.18
N LEU A 70 -4.33 -4.28 2.44
CA LEU A 70 -2.95 -4.64 2.81
C LEU A 70 -2.65 -6.12 2.56
N ARG A 71 -3.63 -7.03 2.71
CA ARG A 71 -3.45 -8.44 2.34
C ARG A 71 -3.24 -8.61 0.85
N GLU A 72 -3.91 -7.83 0.00
CA GLU A 72 -3.67 -7.83 -1.45
C GLU A 72 -2.26 -7.35 -1.79
N VAL A 73 -1.82 -6.25 -1.17
CA VAL A 73 -0.45 -5.72 -1.32
C VAL A 73 0.58 -6.77 -0.89
N ASN A 74 0.37 -7.44 0.25
CA ASN A 74 1.27 -8.49 0.73
C ASN A 74 1.41 -9.65 -0.27
N LYS A 75 0.33 -10.03 -0.96
CA LYS A 75 0.37 -11.02 -2.04
C LYS A 75 1.15 -10.49 -3.25
N ALA A 76 0.94 -9.23 -3.65
CA ALA A 76 1.65 -8.60 -4.77
C ALA A 76 3.16 -8.46 -4.51
N LEU A 77 3.57 -8.30 -3.24
CA LEU A 77 4.97 -8.21 -2.84
C LEU A 77 5.67 -9.58 -2.68
N ALA A 78 4.93 -10.70 -2.76
CA ALA A 78 5.48 -12.04 -2.58
C ALA A 78 6.67 -12.39 -3.51
N PRO A 79 6.72 -11.94 -4.79
CA PRO A 79 7.87 -12.17 -5.66
C PRO A 79 9.17 -11.50 -5.16
N TYR A 80 9.06 -10.41 -4.39
CA TYR A 80 10.19 -9.62 -3.91
C TYR A 80 10.63 -9.98 -2.49
N ARG A 81 10.17 -11.12 -1.96
CA ARG A 81 10.43 -11.57 -0.58
C ARG A 81 11.91 -11.77 -0.22
N SER A 82 12.80 -11.80 -1.21
CA SER A 82 14.25 -11.89 -0.98
C SER A 82 14.83 -10.54 -0.52
N GLU A 83 14.12 -9.44 -0.72
CA GLU A 83 14.54 -8.11 -0.28
C GLU A 83 14.18 -7.90 1.20
N ALA A 84 15.15 -7.41 1.98
CA ALA A 84 14.98 -7.21 3.42
C ALA A 84 13.83 -6.25 3.75
N LYS A 85 13.74 -5.13 3.02
CA LYS A 85 12.67 -4.13 3.18
C LYS A 85 11.28 -4.74 2.95
N VAL A 86 11.15 -5.60 1.93
CA VAL A 86 9.90 -6.29 1.61
C VAL A 86 9.53 -7.27 2.72
N THR A 87 10.51 -8.02 3.23
CA THR A 87 10.29 -8.96 4.33
C THR A 87 9.75 -8.27 5.57
N GLU A 88 10.33 -7.13 5.94
CA GLU A 88 9.91 -6.32 7.08
C GLU A 88 8.47 -5.81 6.93
N VAL A 89 8.14 -5.20 5.79
CA VAL A 89 6.79 -4.70 5.50
C VAL A 89 5.76 -5.84 5.52
N ARG A 90 6.09 -6.99 4.92
CA ARG A 90 5.19 -8.16 4.91
C ARG A 90 4.96 -8.74 6.31
N ALA A 91 5.97 -8.69 7.19
CA ALA A 91 5.83 -9.08 8.59
C ALA A 91 4.87 -8.14 9.33
N ARG A 92 5.01 -6.82 9.16
CA ARG A 92 4.09 -5.82 9.73
C ARG A 92 2.64 -6.05 9.27
N ILE A 93 2.41 -6.26 7.98
CA ILE A 93 1.07 -6.56 7.46
C ILE A 93 0.49 -7.83 8.11
N THR A 94 1.30 -8.88 8.26
CA THR A 94 0.86 -10.14 8.85
C THR A 94 0.48 -9.96 10.33
N ALA A 95 1.27 -9.20 11.09
CA ALA A 95 1.00 -8.91 12.49
C ALA A 95 -0.31 -8.13 12.65
N LEU A 96 -0.51 -7.09 11.83
CA LEU A 96 -1.73 -6.30 11.82
C LEU A 96 -2.97 -7.13 11.46
N ALA A 97 -2.83 -8.03 10.49
CA ALA A 97 -3.92 -8.86 9.98
C ALA A 97 -4.29 -10.04 10.91
N ALA A 98 -3.55 -10.24 12.01
CA ALA A 98 -3.82 -11.27 13.01
C ALA A 98 -4.67 -10.77 14.20
N VAL A 99 -4.92 -9.46 14.26
CA VAL A 99 -5.81 -8.79 15.23
C VAL A 99 -7.25 -8.87 14.75
#